data_AF-A0AA45LB37-F1
#
_entry.id   AF-A0AA45LB37-F1
#
_cell.length_a   1.000
_cell.length_b   1.000
_cell.length_c   1.000
_cell.angle_alpha   90.00
_cell.angle_beta   90.00
_cell.angle_gamma   90.00
#
_symmetry.space_group_name_H-M   'P 1'
#
loop_
_entity.id
_entity.type
_entity.pdbx_description
1 polymer ?
#
loop_
_entity_poly.entity_id
_entity_poly.type
_entity_poly.pdbx_seq_one_letter_code
_entity_poly.pdbx_strand_id
1 'polypeptide(L)'
;MELTAWYDQGQDDGEIVSTPDDLDRVLDVLAGREGRLLLDLHLAGDPGGPSLEVGVNSAGQLGSLNYTKGWEENWLSTSSPESPQPHEEHILYYYMMSDTEYPADCEIPLDVVRRAAHEFMRTGGERPTEPRWRALPDWMT
;
A
#
# COMPACT_ATOMS: atom_id res chain seq x y z
N MET A 1 -8.05 7.51 14.11
CA MET A 1 -6.65 7.09 14.33
C MET A 1 -5.78 8.04 13.54
N GLU A 2 -4.62 8.40 14.05
CA GLU A 2 -3.64 9.17 13.28
C GLU A 2 -2.61 8.22 12.67
N LEU A 3 -2.30 8.45 11.41
CA LEU A 3 -1.25 7.73 10.69
C LEU A 3 -0.11 8.69 10.35
N THR A 4 1.08 8.13 10.11
CA THR A 4 2.19 8.81 9.45
C THR A 4 2.37 8.19 8.07
N ALA A 5 2.31 9.00 7.03
CA ALA A 5 2.48 8.61 5.64
C ALA A 5 3.87 8.99 5.10
N TRP A 6 4.57 8.01 4.56
CA TRP A 6 5.89 8.16 3.94
C TRP A 6 5.80 7.80 2.46
N TYR A 7 6.15 8.71 1.57
CA TYR A 7 6.03 8.51 0.12
C TYR A 7 6.97 9.40 -0.71
N ASP A 8 7.75 10.27 -0.05
CA ASP A 8 8.67 11.17 -0.71
C ASP A 8 9.98 11.25 0.09
N GLN A 9 11.11 11.15 -0.62
CA GLN A 9 12.45 11.22 -0.03
C GLN A 9 12.73 12.56 0.67
N GLY A 10 12.00 13.62 0.33
CA GLY A 10 12.14 14.93 0.96
C GLY A 10 11.42 15.06 2.31
N GLN A 11 10.75 14.01 2.79
CA GLN A 11 10.06 14.02 4.08
C GLN A 11 11.03 13.74 5.21
N ASP A 12 11.18 14.70 6.12
CA ASP A 12 11.98 14.52 7.34
C ASP A 12 11.19 13.81 8.46
N ASP A 13 9.90 14.16 8.63
CA ASP A 13 9.04 13.68 9.74
C ASP A 13 7.83 12.85 9.28
N GLY A 14 7.74 12.55 7.98
CA GLY A 14 6.55 11.97 7.36
C GLY A 14 5.37 12.95 7.37
N GLU A 15 4.28 12.58 6.70
CA GLU A 15 3.07 13.40 6.70
C GLU A 15 2.01 12.84 7.65
N ILE A 16 1.52 13.66 8.59
CA ILE A 16 0.46 13.25 9.52
C ILE A 16 -0.90 13.22 8.79
N VAL A 17 -1.57 12.09 8.90
CA VAL A 17 -2.90 11.82 8.35
C VAL A 17 -3.86 11.59 9.51
N SER A 18 -4.67 12.60 9.83
CA SER A 18 -5.59 12.54 10.99
C SER A 18 -7.05 12.35 10.57
N THR A 19 -7.39 12.59 9.31
CA THR A 19 -8.74 12.44 8.76
C THR A 19 -8.77 11.59 7.48
N PRO A 20 -9.95 11.01 7.13
CA PRO A 20 -10.15 10.37 5.82
C PRO A 20 -9.78 11.28 4.64
N ASP A 21 -10.10 12.57 4.72
CA ASP A 21 -9.80 13.55 3.67
C ASP A 21 -8.28 13.76 3.52
N ASP A 22 -7.51 13.71 4.61
CA ASP A 22 -6.04 13.76 4.55
C ASP A 22 -5.49 12.52 3.83
N LEU A 23 -6.05 11.34 4.12
CA LEU A 23 -5.64 10.09 3.49
C LEU A 23 -5.92 10.13 1.98
N ASP A 24 -7.11 10.59 1.58
CA ASP A 24 -7.45 10.75 0.17
C ASP A 24 -6.52 11.75 -0.53
N ARG A 25 -6.18 12.86 0.13
CA ARG A 25 -5.24 13.85 -0.41
C ARG A 25 -3.84 13.25 -0.66
N VAL A 26 -3.31 12.45 0.27
CA VAL A 26 -2.02 11.77 0.09
C VAL A 26 -2.09 10.79 -1.09
N LEU A 27 -3.13 9.97 -1.16
CA LEU A 27 -3.34 9.01 -2.25
C LEU A 27 -3.49 9.72 -3.60
N ASP A 28 -4.13 10.88 -3.63
CA ASP A 28 -4.27 11.72 -4.82
C ASP A 28 -2.92 12.30 -5.28
N VAL A 29 -2.02 12.65 -4.34
CA VAL A 29 -0.65 13.09 -4.69
C VAL A 29 0.09 11.97 -5.43
N LEU A 30 0.01 10.72 -4.98
CA LEU A 30 0.63 9.59 -5.68
C LEU A 30 -0.06 9.33 -7.01
N ALA A 31 -1.40 9.35 -7.05
CA ALA A 31 -2.16 9.11 -8.26
C ALA A 31 -1.93 10.18 -9.35
N GLY A 32 -1.56 11.40 -8.96
CA GLY A 32 -1.22 12.50 -9.88
C GLY A 32 0.20 12.43 -10.45
N ARG A 33 1.03 11.48 -10.01
CA ARG A 33 2.40 11.27 -10.51
C ARG A 33 2.42 10.13 -11.54
N GLU A 34 3.40 10.16 -12.44
CA GLU A 34 3.62 9.07 -13.39
C GLU A 34 4.35 7.90 -12.74
N GLY A 35 4.01 6.68 -13.17
CA GLY A 35 4.66 5.44 -12.72
C GLY A 35 3.88 4.68 -11.65
N ARG A 36 4.56 3.69 -11.06
CA ARG A 36 4.08 2.88 -9.95
C ARG A 36 4.81 3.34 -8.69
N LEU A 37 4.09 3.90 -7.73
CA LEU A 37 4.67 4.54 -6.55
C LEU A 37 4.18 3.89 -5.27
N LEU A 38 5.04 3.85 -4.26
CA LEU A 38 4.70 3.36 -2.92
C LEU A 38 4.50 4.51 -1.93
N LEU A 39 3.61 4.23 -0.99
CA LEU A 39 3.28 4.99 0.19
C LEU A 39 3.32 4.00 1.35
N ASP A 40 4.00 4.31 2.44
CA ASP A 40 3.99 3.49 3.64
C ASP A 40 3.24 4.20 4.77
N LEU A 41 2.22 3.54 5.30
CA LEU A 41 1.34 4.06 6.37
C LEU A 41 1.67 3.37 7.69
N HIS A 42 2.04 4.17 8.69
CA HIS A 42 2.32 3.71 10.06
C HIS A 42 1.33 4.31 11.05
N LEU A 43 1.10 3.65 12.19
CA LEU A 43 0.40 4.27 13.30
C LEU A 43 1.25 5.40 13.88
N ALA A 44 0.68 6.60 14.02
CA ALA A 44 1.41 7.75 14.52
C ALA A 44 1.91 7.51 15.95
N GLY A 45 3.21 7.69 16.18
CA GLY A 45 3.85 7.46 17.49
C GLY A 45 4.13 6.00 17.83
N ASP A 46 3.81 5.05 16.94
CA ASP A 46 4.09 3.62 17.11
C ASP A 46 4.77 3.02 15.85
N PRO A 47 6.05 3.34 15.62
CA PRO A 47 6.79 2.84 14.46
C PRO A 47 7.07 1.32 14.49
N GLY A 48 6.81 0.65 15.62
CA GLY A 48 6.89 -0.81 15.74
C GLY A 48 5.54 -1.50 15.59
N GLY A 49 4.47 -0.73 15.39
CA GLY A 49 3.11 -1.23 15.21
C GLY A 49 2.88 -1.77 13.80
N PRO A 50 1.61 -2.09 13.47
CA PRO A 50 1.24 -2.49 12.13
C PRO A 50 1.50 -1.37 11.11
N SER A 51 1.92 -1.75 9.91
CA SER A 51 2.04 -0.85 8.76
C SER A 51 1.26 -1.37 7.56
N LEU A 52 0.94 -0.45 6.66
CA LEU A 52 0.32 -0.75 5.38
C LEU A 52 1.07 0.00 4.28
N GLU A 53 1.86 -0.73 3.50
CA GLU A 53 2.43 -0.20 2.27
C GLU A 53 1.38 -0.28 1.16
N VAL A 54 1.23 0.82 0.42
CA VAL A 54 0.21 1.05 -0.59
C VAL A 54 0.91 1.39 -1.91
N GLY A 55 0.76 0.50 -2.89
CA GLY A 55 1.16 0.77 -4.26
C GLY A 55 0.06 1.46 -5.04
N VAL A 56 0.44 2.49 -5.81
CA VAL A 56 -0.45 3.23 -6.71
C VAL A 56 0.08 3.17 -8.14
N ASN A 57 -0.75 2.67 -9.06
CA ASN A 57 -0.56 2.67 -10.50
C ASN A 57 -1.73 3.41 -11.17
N SER A 58 -1.61 4.72 -11.31
CA SER A 58 -2.68 5.58 -11.81
C SER A 58 -3.03 5.31 -13.27
N ALA A 59 -2.04 4.99 -14.12
CA ALA A 59 -2.25 4.69 -15.53
C ALA A 59 -3.12 3.44 -15.73
N GLY A 60 -2.93 2.42 -14.90
CA GLY A 60 -3.73 1.18 -14.94
C GLY A 60 -5.03 1.23 -14.14
N GLN A 61 -5.24 2.26 -13.30
CA GLN A 61 -6.26 2.26 -12.24
C GLN A 61 -6.14 1.04 -11.30
N LEU A 62 -4.90 0.68 -10.99
CA LEU A 62 -4.53 -0.45 -10.15
C LEU A 62 -3.66 0.02 -8.97
N GLY A 63 -3.45 -0.87 -8.02
CA GLY A 63 -2.50 -0.69 -6.94
C GLY A 63 -2.28 -1.98 -6.17
N SER A 64 -1.38 -1.97 -5.20
CA SER A 64 -1.09 -3.12 -4.34
C SER A 64 -1.18 -2.74 -2.86
N LEU A 65 -1.27 -3.74 -1.99
CA LEU A 65 -1.20 -3.57 -0.55
C LEU A 65 -0.25 -4.61 0.04
N ASN A 66 0.65 -4.18 0.91
CA ASN A 66 1.45 -5.04 1.77
C ASN A 66 1.20 -4.65 3.22
N TYR A 67 0.59 -5.54 3.99
CA TYR A 67 0.32 -5.35 5.41
C TYR A 67 1.34 -6.11 6.23
N THR A 68 1.94 -5.42 7.20
CA THR A 68 2.94 -5.98 8.11
C THR A 68 2.53 -5.74 9.55
N LYS A 69 2.62 -6.77 10.40
CA LYS A 69 2.47 -6.66 11.85
C LYS A 69 3.45 -7.60 12.55
N GLY A 70 4.51 -7.03 13.11
CA GLY A 70 5.62 -7.80 13.68
C GLY A 70 6.30 -8.69 12.62
N TRP A 71 6.92 -9.79 13.07
CA TRP A 71 7.70 -10.66 12.19
C TRP A 71 6.89 -11.76 11.50
N GLU A 72 5.70 -12.08 12.03
CA GLU A 72 4.93 -13.26 11.62
C GLU A 72 3.79 -12.94 10.65
N GLU A 73 3.31 -11.69 10.64
CA GLU A 73 2.22 -11.27 9.76
C GLU A 73 2.75 -10.37 8.65
N ASN A 74 2.99 -10.96 7.48
CA ASN A 74 3.35 -10.25 6.25
C ASN A 74 2.40 -10.72 5.14
N TRP A 75 1.53 -9.83 4.69
CA TRP A 75 0.41 -10.17 3.81
C TRP A 75 0.37 -9.25 2.60
N LEU A 76 0.37 -9.85 1.42
CA LEU A 76 0.28 -9.15 0.15
C LEU A 76 -1.14 -9.27 -0.42
N SER A 77 -1.65 -8.19 -1.00
CA SER A 77 -2.88 -8.24 -1.80
C SER A 77 -2.73 -9.23 -2.94
N THR A 78 -3.83 -9.83 -3.35
CA THR A 78 -3.84 -10.68 -4.53
C THR A 78 -5.15 -10.51 -5.29
N SER A 79 -5.02 -10.42 -6.60
CA SER A 79 -6.15 -10.36 -7.52
C SER A 79 -7.02 -11.62 -7.39
N SER A 80 -8.31 -11.47 -7.68
CA SER A 80 -9.20 -12.64 -7.73
C SER A 80 -8.97 -13.38 -9.06
N PRO A 81 -9.25 -14.69 -9.15
CA PRO A 81 -9.12 -15.44 -10.42
C PRO A 81 -9.92 -14.84 -11.59
N GLU A 82 -10.97 -14.07 -11.27
CA GLU A 82 -11.82 -13.36 -12.23
C GLU A 82 -11.25 -12.01 -12.69
N SER A 83 -10.18 -11.53 -12.05
CA SER A 83 -9.48 -10.31 -12.44
C SER A 83 -8.67 -10.56 -13.72
N PRO A 84 -8.49 -9.54 -14.57
CA PRO A 84 -7.55 -9.62 -15.69
C PRO A 84 -6.19 -10.10 -15.19
N GLN A 85 -5.69 -11.19 -15.78
CA GLN A 85 -4.39 -11.71 -15.41
C GLN A 85 -3.30 -10.76 -15.91
N PRO A 86 -2.26 -10.49 -15.10
CA PRO A 86 -1.17 -9.64 -15.54
C PRO A 86 -0.45 -10.28 -16.73
N HIS A 87 0.05 -9.44 -17.64
CA HIS A 87 0.84 -9.87 -18.79
C HIS A 87 2.29 -10.23 -18.41
N GLU A 88 2.76 -9.72 -17.27
CA GLU A 88 4.10 -9.89 -16.73
C GLU A 88 4.01 -10.70 -15.43
N GLU A 89 5.06 -11.43 -15.07
CA GLU A 89 5.10 -12.16 -13.79
C GLU A 89 5.37 -11.22 -12.62
N HIS A 90 6.25 -10.24 -12.80
CA HIS A 90 6.65 -9.26 -11.79
C HIS A 90 6.54 -7.82 -12.33
N ILE A 91 6.38 -6.87 -11.41
CA ILE A 91 6.32 -5.43 -11.66
C ILE A 91 7.24 -4.70 -10.68
N LEU A 92 7.64 -3.49 -11.04
CA LEU A 92 8.43 -2.62 -10.17
C LEU A 92 7.57 -1.47 -9.64
N TYR A 93 7.62 -1.30 -8.32
CA TYR A 93 7.13 -0.15 -7.60
C TYR A 93 8.32 0.69 -7.14
N TYR A 94 8.22 2.02 -7.22
CA TYR A 94 9.28 2.92 -6.80
C TYR A 94 8.98 3.51 -5.42
N TYR A 95 9.95 3.43 -4.51
CA TYR A 95 9.92 4.02 -3.18
C TYR A 95 11.26 4.66 -2.83
N MET A 96 11.26 5.95 -2.49
CA MET A 96 12.43 6.67 -1.96
C MET A 96 13.77 6.35 -2.67
N MET A 97 13.82 6.46 -4.00
CA MET A 97 15.01 6.18 -4.85
C MET A 97 15.37 4.70 -5.05
N SER A 98 14.51 3.77 -4.63
CA SER A 98 14.67 2.35 -4.86
C SER A 98 13.48 1.79 -5.63
N ASP A 99 13.78 0.94 -6.60
CA ASP A 99 12.77 0.03 -7.14
C ASP A 99 12.58 -1.14 -6.17
N THR A 100 11.34 -1.57 -6.01
CA THR A 100 10.93 -2.73 -5.24
C THR A 100 10.13 -3.65 -6.16
N GLU A 101 10.59 -4.88 -6.29
CA GLU A 101 9.94 -5.88 -7.12
C GLU A 101 8.75 -6.48 -6.39
N TYR A 102 7.64 -6.62 -7.11
CA TYR A 102 6.40 -7.21 -6.65
C TYR A 102 5.90 -8.24 -7.65
N PRO A 103 5.26 -9.33 -7.21
CA PRO A 103 4.54 -10.21 -8.12
C PRO A 103 3.35 -9.45 -8.75
N ALA A 104 3.18 -9.53 -10.06
CA ALA A 104 2.23 -8.69 -10.79
C ALA A 104 0.77 -8.95 -10.42
N ASP A 105 0.44 -10.16 -10.00
CA ASP A 105 -0.90 -10.55 -9.55
C ASP A 105 -1.28 -10.00 -8.17
N CYS A 106 -0.41 -9.17 -7.56
CA CYS A 106 -0.75 -8.36 -6.39
C CYS A 106 -1.58 -7.12 -6.73
N GLU A 107 -1.54 -6.65 -7.99
CA GLU A 107 -2.31 -5.48 -8.41
C GLU A 107 -3.82 -5.78 -8.37
N ILE A 108 -4.55 -4.93 -7.66
CA ILE A 108 -6.01 -4.94 -7.51
C ILE A 108 -6.56 -3.57 -7.96
N PRO A 109 -7.87 -3.44 -8.23
CA PRO A 109 -8.47 -2.15 -8.56
C PRO A 109 -8.17 -1.06 -7.52
N LEU A 110 -7.79 0.13 -7.98
CA LEU A 110 -7.34 1.24 -7.12
C LEU A 110 -8.43 1.72 -6.14
N ASP A 111 -9.71 1.57 -6.48
CA ASP A 111 -10.81 1.86 -5.56
C ASP A 111 -10.86 0.89 -4.37
N VAL A 112 -10.50 -0.39 -4.59
CA VAL A 112 -10.35 -1.39 -3.52
C VAL A 112 -9.17 -1.03 -2.62
N VAL A 113 -8.04 -0.63 -3.20
CA VAL A 113 -6.85 -0.16 -2.45
C VAL A 113 -7.23 0.99 -1.54
N ARG A 114 -7.93 2.01 -2.06
CA ARG A 114 -8.40 3.16 -1.29
C ARG A 114 -9.31 2.74 -0.14
N ARG A 115 -10.32 1.91 -0.41
CA ARG A 115 -11.23 1.40 0.64
C ARG A 115 -10.47 0.67 1.75
N ALA A 116 -9.48 -0.14 1.39
CA ALA A 116 -8.67 -0.88 2.36
C ALA A 116 -7.77 0.04 3.21
N ALA A 117 -7.15 1.07 2.63
CA ALA A 117 -6.38 2.06 3.37
C ALA A 117 -7.25 2.83 4.37
N HIS A 118 -8.46 3.22 3.98
CA HIS A 118 -9.46 3.81 4.89
C HIS A 118 -9.89 2.85 6.00
N GLU A 119 -10.06 1.55 5.68
CA GLU A 119 -10.36 0.55 6.70
C GLU A 119 -9.22 0.43 7.72
N PHE A 120 -7.96 0.32 7.27
CA PHE A 120 -6.78 0.27 8.14
C PHE A 120 -6.73 1.48 9.08
N MET A 121 -6.96 2.69 8.56
CA MET A 121 -7.05 3.90 9.38
C MET A 121 -8.18 3.82 10.42
N ARG A 122 -9.38 3.40 10.00
CA ARG A 122 -10.57 3.33 10.86
C ARG A 122 -10.43 2.29 11.96
N THR A 123 -9.81 1.15 11.68
CA THR A 123 -9.63 0.05 12.64
C THR A 123 -8.45 0.24 13.57
N GLY A 124 -7.59 1.23 13.30
CA GLY A 124 -6.40 1.47 14.10
C GLY A 124 -5.27 0.50 13.79
N GLY A 125 -5.13 0.12 12.53
CA GLY A 125 -4.03 -0.70 12.06
C GLY A 125 -4.33 -2.20 11.96
N GLU A 126 -5.60 -2.62 12.06
CA GLU A 126 -5.94 -4.02 11.77
C GLU A 126 -5.93 -4.26 10.26
N ARG A 127 -5.48 -5.45 9.84
CA ARG A 127 -5.46 -5.85 8.43
C ARG A 127 -6.85 -5.67 7.80
N PRO A 128 -6.97 -4.95 6.68
CA PRO A 128 -8.25 -4.77 6.00
C PRO A 128 -8.89 -6.11 5.60
N THR A 129 -10.22 -6.17 5.67
CA THR A 129 -10.98 -7.40 5.42
C THR A 129 -11.07 -7.76 3.94
N GLU A 130 -11.03 -6.73 3.08
CA GLU A 130 -10.83 -6.82 1.63
C GLU A 130 -9.53 -6.07 1.29
N PRO A 131 -8.77 -6.48 0.25
CA PRO A 131 -9.01 -7.54 -0.73
C PRO A 131 -8.73 -8.94 -0.19
N ARG A 132 -8.59 -9.92 -1.09
CA ARG A 132 -7.93 -11.19 -0.75
C ARG A 132 -6.46 -10.94 -0.47
N TRP A 133 -5.94 -11.70 0.48
CA TRP A 133 -4.56 -11.64 0.93
C TRP A 133 -3.90 -13.00 0.79
N ARG A 134 -2.59 -12.99 0.55
CA ARG A 134 -1.72 -14.16 0.64
C ARG A 134 -0.49 -13.81 1.46
N ALA A 135 0.20 -14.82 1.99
CA ALA A 135 1.48 -14.61 2.63
C ALA A 135 2.46 -13.95 1.64
N LEU A 136 3.33 -13.09 2.16
CA LEU A 136 4.41 -12.51 1.37
C LEU A 136 5.28 -13.63 0.78
N PRO A 137 5.64 -13.56 -0.52
CA PRO A 137 6.54 -14.55 -1.13
C PRO A 137 7.92 -14.59 -0.44
N ASP A 138 8.50 -15.79 -0.32
CA ASP A 138 9.80 -16.01 0.34
C ASP A 138 10.97 -15.17 -0.24
N TRP A 139 10.88 -14.73 -1.49
CA TRP A 139 11.92 -13.90 -2.11
C TRP A 139 11.82 -12.41 -1.74
N MET A 140 10.72 -12.00 -1.11
CA MET A 140 10.48 -10.64 -0.62
C MET A 140 10.77 -10.48 0.88
N THR A 141 11.06 -11.57 1.60
CA THR A 141 11.39 -11.58 3.03
C THR A 141 12.89 -11.50 3.31
#